data_AF-A0AAC9RN18-F1
#
_entry.id   AF-A0AAC9RN18-F1
#
_cell.length_a   1.000
_cell.length_b   1.000
_cell.length_c   1.000
_cell.angle_alpha   90.00
_cell.angle_beta   90.00
_cell.angle_gamma   90.00
#
_symmetry.space_group_name_H-M   'P 1'
#
loop_
_entity.id
_entity.type
_entity.pdbx_description
1 polymer ?
#
loop_
_entity_poly.entity_id
_entity_poly.type
_entity_poly.pdbx_seq_one_letter_code
_entity_poly.pdbx_strand_id
1 'polypeptide(L)'
;MNKRVPLAELFPLMTEVMEKGGEVIFTVTGNSMAPMLHHRRDKVCIVKPQEKPLKKYDVPLFLRKDGKYILHRIVAVKEEGYVVIGDNQWVKEYPVSFYQVMGVVKGFWREGKYISCDDFWYRVYCRLWVFGYPIRRIYLRAKQLCVKAERFLGDKKNEG
;
A
#
# COMPACT_ATOMS: atom_id res chain seq x y z
N MET A 1 23.03 -14.17 -8.45
CA MET A 1 23.31 -13.44 -7.20
C MET A 1 22.36 -12.24 -7.12
N ASN A 2 21.27 -12.31 -6.34
CA ASN A 2 20.32 -11.19 -6.24
C ASN A 2 20.89 -10.13 -5.29
N LYS A 3 21.51 -9.07 -5.85
CA LYS A 3 21.95 -7.92 -5.05
C LYS A 3 20.71 -7.18 -4.53
N ARG A 4 20.66 -6.97 -3.22
CA ARG A 4 19.65 -6.11 -2.58
C ARG A 4 20.24 -4.71 -2.52
N VAL A 5 19.71 -3.82 -3.36
CA VAL A 5 20.11 -2.43 -3.40
C VAL A 5 18.98 -1.60 -2.78
N PRO A 6 19.26 -0.68 -1.85
CA PRO A 6 18.25 0.24 -1.33
C PRO A 6 17.59 1.01 -2.47
N LEU A 7 16.26 1.16 -2.42
CA LEU A 7 15.51 1.85 -3.47
C LEU A 7 15.96 3.31 -3.65
N ALA A 8 16.53 3.92 -2.60
CA ALA A 8 17.08 5.27 -2.63
C ALA A 8 18.24 5.43 -3.63
N GLU A 9 19.10 4.43 -3.78
CA GLU A 9 20.23 4.46 -4.72
C GLU A 9 19.76 4.30 -6.16
N LEU A 10 18.65 3.61 -6.37
CA LEU A 10 18.04 3.40 -7.69
C LEU A 10 17.10 4.54 -8.10
N PHE A 11 16.78 5.46 -7.19
CA PHE A 11 15.80 6.51 -7.42
C PHE A 11 16.05 7.36 -8.68
N PRO A 12 17.28 7.87 -8.93
CA PRO A 12 17.53 8.68 -10.11
C PRO A 12 17.27 7.90 -11.41
N LEU A 13 17.72 6.65 -11.44
CA LEU A 13 17.52 5.75 -12.57
C LEU A 13 16.04 5.40 -12.78
N MET A 14 15.32 5.09 -11.71
CA MET A 14 13.88 4.82 -11.77
C MET A 14 13.12 6.03 -12.33
N THR A 15 13.49 7.22 -11.89
CA THR A 15 12.88 8.47 -12.36
C THR A 15 13.16 8.67 -13.84
N GLU A 16 14.41 8.53 -14.27
CA GLU A 16 14.80 8.64 -15.68
C GLU A 16 14.03 7.65 -16.57
N VAL A 17 13.93 6.38 -16.15
CA VAL A 17 13.18 5.35 -16.86
C VAL A 17 11.71 5.75 -16.99
N MET A 18 11.08 6.18 -15.90
CA MET A 18 9.67 6.59 -15.91
C MET A 18 9.44 7.86 -16.73
N GLU A 19 10.38 8.81 -16.74
CA GLU A 19 10.30 10.03 -17.55
C GLU A 19 10.38 9.76 -19.04
N LYS A 20 11.16 8.76 -19.45
CA LYS A 20 11.23 8.25 -20.83
C LYS A 20 10.03 7.36 -21.20
N GLY A 21 9.01 7.25 -20.34
CA GLY A 21 7.83 6.42 -20.56
C GLY A 21 8.05 4.92 -20.30
N GLY A 22 9.19 4.55 -19.72
CA GLY A 22 9.49 3.19 -19.32
C GLY A 22 8.76 2.75 -18.05
N GLU A 23 8.86 1.46 -17.76
CA GLU A 23 8.23 0.83 -16.61
C GLU A 23 9.30 0.35 -15.62
N VAL A 24 9.05 0.56 -14.34
CA VAL A 24 9.94 0.10 -13.27
C VAL A 24 9.28 -1.06 -12.54
N ILE A 25 9.93 -2.23 -12.57
CA ILE A 25 9.42 -3.45 -11.96
C ILE A 25 10.32 -3.86 -10.80
N PHE A 26 9.73 -4.05 -9.61
CA PHE A 26 10.46 -4.56 -8.45
C PHE A 26 9.59 -5.46 -7.56
N THR A 27 10.24 -6.21 -6.69
CA THR A 27 9.56 -7.11 -5.73
C THR A 27 9.12 -6.33 -4.50
N VAL A 28 7.86 -6.49 -4.10
CA VAL A 28 7.30 -5.77 -2.95
C VAL A 28 7.91 -6.27 -1.65
N THR A 29 8.17 -5.34 -0.74
CA THR A 29 8.57 -5.63 0.64
C THR A 29 7.56 -5.01 1.63
N GLY A 30 7.54 -5.52 2.86
CA GLY A 30 6.45 -5.27 3.82
C GLY A 30 5.16 -6.05 3.57
N ASN A 31 4.28 -6.03 4.57
CA ASN A 31 2.93 -6.63 4.57
C ASN A 31 1.83 -5.56 4.64
N SER A 32 2.16 -4.28 4.49
CA SER A 32 1.22 -3.15 4.62
C SER A 32 0.12 -3.19 3.56
N MET A 33 0.43 -3.69 2.37
CA MET A 33 -0.49 -3.82 1.25
C MET A 33 -1.12 -5.22 1.14
N ALA A 34 -0.93 -6.08 2.14
CA ALA A 34 -1.61 -7.37 2.15
C ALA A 34 -3.14 -7.17 2.26
N PRO A 35 -3.95 -7.97 1.56
CA PRO A 35 -3.64 -9.11 0.70
C PRO A 35 -3.48 -8.73 -0.78
N MET A 36 -3.52 -7.44 -1.15
CA MET A 36 -3.30 -7.03 -2.54
C MET A 36 -1.86 -7.31 -2.99
N LEU A 37 -0.87 -7.12 -2.12
CA LEU A 37 0.53 -7.42 -2.41
C LEU A 37 1.15 -8.23 -1.28
N HIS A 38 1.74 -9.38 -1.64
CA HIS A 38 2.42 -10.25 -0.71
C HIS A 38 3.93 -9.98 -0.64
N HIS A 39 4.42 -9.89 0.59
CA HIS A 39 5.82 -9.67 0.90
C HIS A 39 6.74 -10.66 0.17
N ARG A 40 7.76 -10.15 -0.53
CA ARG A 40 8.82 -10.92 -1.22
C ARG A 40 8.31 -11.91 -2.26
N ARG A 41 7.05 -11.80 -2.69
CA ARG A 41 6.42 -12.69 -3.65
C ARG A 41 5.90 -11.92 -4.86
N ASP A 42 5.10 -10.90 -4.61
CA ASP A 42 4.45 -10.15 -5.68
C ASP A 42 5.42 -9.08 -6.22
N LYS A 43 5.40 -8.89 -7.55
CA LYS A 43 6.16 -7.82 -8.24
C LYS A 43 5.20 -6.74 -8.66
N VAL A 44 5.58 -5.48 -8.52
CA VAL A 44 4.78 -4.32 -8.94
C VAL A 44 5.40 -3.66 -10.16
N CYS A 45 4.54 -3.18 -11.05
CA CYS A 45 4.88 -2.33 -12.18
C CYS A 45 4.55 -0.88 -11.84
N ILE A 46 5.54 -0.01 -11.76
CA ILE A 46 5.38 1.42 -11.52
C ILE A 46 5.63 2.18 -12.81
N VAL A 47 4.77 3.16 -13.08
CA VAL A 47 4.90 4.09 -14.22
C VAL A 47 4.78 5.53 -13.76
N LYS A 48 5.22 6.46 -14.61
CA LYS A 48 4.94 7.88 -14.42
C LYS A 48 3.42 8.11 -14.40
N PRO A 49 2.88 8.87 -13.44
CA PRO A 49 1.47 9.25 -13.45
C PRO A 49 1.12 9.97 -14.74
N GLN A 50 0.15 9.44 -15.49
CA GLN A 50 -0.35 10.08 -16.71
C GLN A 50 -1.27 11.27 -16.39
N GLU A 51 -1.94 11.21 -15.25
CA GLU A 51 -2.84 12.25 -14.76
C GLU A 51 -2.36 12.77 -13.39
N LYS A 52 -2.49 14.09 -13.19
CA LYS A 52 -2.27 14.74 -11.89
C LYS A 52 -3.44 15.70 -11.62
N PRO A 53 -4.07 15.67 -10.42
CA PRO A 53 -3.80 14.74 -9.32
C PRO A 53 -4.22 13.30 -9.64
N LEU A 54 -3.60 12.34 -8.94
CA LEU A 54 -4.00 10.93 -8.96
C LEU A 54 -5.41 10.76 -8.40
N LYS A 55 -6.07 9.68 -8.80
CA LYS A 55 -7.46 9.39 -8.46
C LYS A 55 -7.55 8.59 -7.17
N LYS A 56 -8.74 8.63 -6.57
CA LYS A 56 -9.08 7.72 -5.47
C LYS A 56 -8.94 6.27 -5.94
N TYR A 57 -8.36 5.44 -5.08
CA TYR A 57 -8.00 4.02 -5.26
C TYR A 57 -6.67 3.74 -5.97
N ASP A 58 -6.02 4.74 -6.56
CA ASP A 58 -4.67 4.59 -7.09
C ASP A 58 -3.68 4.25 -5.96
N VAL A 59 -2.59 3.59 -6.31
CA VAL A 59 -1.54 3.19 -5.37
C VAL A 59 -0.24 3.91 -5.77
N PRO A 60 0.00 5.13 -5.27
CA PRO A 60 1.25 5.85 -5.51
C PRO A 60 2.43 5.20 -4.81
N LEU A 61 3.59 5.26 -5.46
CA LEU A 61 4.90 5.16 -4.83
C LEU A 61 5.33 6.55 -4.40
N PHE A 62 5.53 6.76 -3.11
CA PHE A 62 5.96 8.05 -2.58
C PHE A 62 7.08 7.91 -1.54
N LEU A 63 7.87 8.98 -1.41
CA LEU A 63 8.89 9.10 -0.38
C LEU A 63 8.27 9.67 0.90
N ARG A 64 8.25 8.86 1.96
CA ARG A 64 7.81 9.28 3.29
C ARG A 64 8.87 10.16 3.95
N LYS A 65 8.45 10.99 4.91
CA LYS A 65 9.33 11.91 5.67
C LYS A 65 10.49 11.20 6.39
N ASP A 66 10.36 9.91 6.69
CA ASP A 66 11.41 9.08 7.29
C ASP A 66 12.40 8.50 6.27
N GLY A 67 12.33 8.93 5.00
CA GLY A 67 13.21 8.50 3.92
C GLY A 67 12.84 7.15 3.30
N LYS A 68 11.71 6.54 3.69
CA LYS A 68 11.27 5.25 3.15
C LYS A 68 10.33 5.42 1.97
N TYR A 69 10.46 4.52 1.00
CA TYR A 69 9.55 4.42 -0.12
C TYR A 69 8.36 3.54 0.22
N ILE A 70 7.16 4.09 0.08
CA ILE A 70 5.91 3.45 0.51
C ILE A 70 4.95 3.35 -0.68
N LEU A 71 4.29 2.20 -0.76
CA LEU A 71 3.13 1.96 -1.61
C LEU A 71 1.91 1.87 -0.72
N HIS A 72 0.97 2.81 -0.85
CA HIS A 72 -0.31 2.80 -0.14
C HIS A 72 -1.43 3.27 -1.05
N ARG A 73 -2.66 2.88 -0.75
CA ARG A 73 -3.84 3.23 -1.55
C ARG A 73 -4.38 4.59 -1.17
N ILE A 74 -4.69 5.42 -2.16
CA ILE A 74 -5.40 6.68 -1.99
C ILE A 74 -6.85 6.39 -1.61
N VAL A 75 -7.27 6.86 -0.44
CA VAL A 75 -8.67 6.76 0.03
C VAL A 75 -9.41 8.09 -0.05
N ALA A 76 -8.70 9.20 -0.12
CA ALA A 76 -9.24 10.52 -0.42
C ALA A 76 -8.17 11.42 -1.06
N VAL A 77 -8.62 12.30 -1.95
CA VAL A 77 -7.81 13.37 -2.54
C VAL A 77 -8.31 14.69 -1.91
N LYS A 78 -7.40 15.50 -1.40
CA LYS A 78 -7.67 16.81 -0.80
C LYS A 78 -6.78 17.87 -1.44
N GLU A 79 -7.05 19.14 -1.18
CA GLU A 79 -6.27 20.27 -1.70
C GLU A 79 -4.79 20.22 -1.28
N GLU A 80 -4.50 19.79 -0.05
CA GLU A 80 -3.13 19.69 0.48
C GLU A 80 -2.38 18.44 -0.01
N GLY A 81 -3.07 17.47 -0.62
CA GLY A 81 -2.48 16.20 -1.05
C GLY A 81 -3.39 14.99 -0.85
N TYR A 82 -2.79 13.82 -0.74
CA TYR A 82 -3.49 12.55 -0.64
C TYR A 82 -3.61 12.07 0.81
N VAL A 83 -4.76 11.45 1.10
CA VAL A 83 -4.93 10.57 2.26
C VAL A 83 -4.69 9.15 1.77
N VAL A 84 -3.61 8.51 2.23
CA VAL A 84 -3.26 7.15 1.82
C VAL A 84 -3.30 6.18 3.00
N ILE A 85 -3.50 4.90 2.72
CA ILE A 85 -3.50 3.83 3.71
C ILE A 85 -3.01 2.51 3.11
N GLY A 86 -2.30 1.72 3.91
CA GLY A 86 -2.00 0.33 3.56
C GLY A 86 -3.25 -0.55 3.65
N ASP A 87 -3.44 -1.48 2.71
CA ASP A 87 -4.60 -2.38 2.68
C ASP A 87 -4.72 -3.26 3.95
N ASN A 88 -3.62 -3.47 4.68
CA ASN A 88 -3.54 -4.19 5.95
C ASN A 88 -3.36 -3.27 7.17
N GLN A 89 -3.54 -1.96 7.02
CA GLN A 89 -3.27 -0.97 8.06
C GLN A 89 -4.50 -0.12 8.38
N TRP A 90 -4.47 0.52 9.56
CA TRP A 90 -5.54 1.40 10.07
C TRP A 90 -5.13 2.86 10.18
N VAL A 91 -3.82 3.09 10.23
CA VAL A 91 -3.24 4.42 10.35
C VAL A 91 -3.17 5.01 8.96
N LYS A 92 -3.89 6.11 8.77
CA LYS A 92 -3.86 6.90 7.54
C LYS A 92 -2.60 7.74 7.54
N GLU A 93 -1.94 7.84 6.39
CA GLU A 93 -0.87 8.81 6.17
C GLU A 93 -1.48 10.03 5.48
N TYR A 94 -1.35 11.18 6.13
CA TYR A 94 -1.83 12.46 5.64
C TYR A 94 -1.06 13.62 6.31
N PRO A 95 -0.71 14.70 5.58
CA PRO A 95 -0.79 14.81 4.12
C PRO A 95 0.37 14.08 3.44
N VAL A 96 0.07 13.35 2.36
CA VAL A 96 1.08 12.97 1.36
C VAL A 96 1.01 13.99 0.23
N SER A 97 2.01 14.85 0.14
CA SER A 97 2.06 15.91 -0.85
C SER A 97 2.14 15.34 -2.28
N PHE A 98 1.56 16.05 -3.24
CA PHE A 98 1.65 15.72 -4.66
C PHE A 98 3.10 15.58 -5.15
N TYR A 99 4.03 16.35 -4.57
CA TYR A 99 5.45 16.33 -4.92
C TYR A 99 6.20 15.12 -4.35
N GLN A 100 5.67 14.45 -3.33
CA GLN A 100 6.28 13.24 -2.77
C GLN A 100 6.02 12.01 -3.65
N VAL A 101 5.03 12.08 -4.55
CA VAL A 101 4.66 10.98 -5.44
C VAL A 101 5.61 10.93 -6.62
N MET A 102 6.26 9.78 -6.78
CA MET A 102 7.20 9.52 -7.87
C MET A 102 6.55 8.79 -9.04
N GLY A 103 5.64 7.87 -8.70
CA GLY A 103 5.11 6.88 -9.63
C GLY A 103 3.78 6.35 -9.15
N VAL A 104 3.05 5.66 -10.02
CA VAL A 104 1.80 4.98 -9.69
C VAL A 104 1.88 3.53 -10.15
N VAL A 105 1.29 2.61 -9.38
CA VAL A 105 1.19 1.20 -9.76
C VAL A 105 0.24 1.06 -10.96
N LYS A 106 0.79 0.57 -12.08
CA LYS A 106 0.02 0.18 -13.27
C LYS A 106 -0.60 -1.22 -13.12
N GLY A 107 0.12 -2.12 -12.46
CA GLY A 107 -0.30 -3.50 -12.26
C GLY A 107 0.74 -4.27 -11.45
N PHE A 108 0.46 -5.55 -11.20
CA PHE A 108 1.35 -6.40 -10.44
C PHE A 108 1.27 -7.86 -10.88
N TRP A 109 2.34 -8.62 -10.63
CA TRP A 109 2.38 -10.06 -10.87
C TRP A 109 2.19 -10.82 -9.56
N ARG A 110 1.26 -11.76 -9.59
CA ARG A 110 1.01 -12.74 -8.53
C ARG A 110 1.09 -14.13 -9.11
N GLU A 111 2.01 -14.95 -8.59
CA GLU A 111 2.22 -16.33 -9.08
C GLU A 111 2.39 -16.41 -10.61
N GLY A 112 3.08 -15.41 -11.19
CA GLY A 112 3.30 -15.32 -12.64
C GLY A 112 2.13 -14.72 -13.44
N LYS A 113 0.95 -14.51 -12.85
CA LYS A 113 -0.19 -13.84 -13.51
C LYS A 113 -0.12 -12.33 -13.33
N TYR A 114 -0.17 -11.58 -14.42
CA TYR A 114 -0.30 -10.13 -14.39
C TYR A 114 -1.75 -9.72 -14.09
N ILE A 115 -1.92 -8.79 -13.17
CA ILE A 115 -3.20 -8.18 -12.80
C ILE A 115 -3.05 -6.68 -13.04
N SER A 116 -3.89 -6.12 -13.92
CA SER A 116 -3.87 -4.70 -14.22
C SER A 116 -4.67 -3.92 -13.17
N CYS A 117 -4.19 -2.74 -12.78
CA CYS A 117 -4.94 -1.84 -11.91
C CYS A 117 -6.12 -1.16 -12.64
N ASP A 118 -6.18 -1.29 -13.97
CA ASP A 118 -7.31 -0.80 -14.78
C ASP A 118 -8.42 -1.83 -14.97
N ASP A 119 -8.20 -3.08 -14.57
CA ASP A 119 -9.19 -4.15 -14.73
C ASP A 119 -10.47 -3.83 -13.95
N PHE A 120 -11.62 -4.06 -14.58
CA PHE A 120 -12.93 -3.81 -13.97
C PHE A 120 -13.07 -4.54 -12.62
N TRP A 121 -12.71 -5.83 -12.58
CA TRP A 121 -12.78 -6.64 -11.36
C TRP A 121 -11.83 -6.15 -10.28
N TYR A 122 -10.64 -5.67 -10.64
CA TYR A 122 -9.72 -5.06 -9.69
C TYR A 122 -10.30 -3.77 -9.10
N ARG A 123 -10.91 -2.92 -9.93
CA ARG A 123 -11.57 -1.69 -9.47
C ARG A 123 -12.75 -1.98 -8.54
N VAL A 124 -13.55 -3.00 -8.84
CA VAL A 124 -14.62 -3.48 -7.95
C VAL A 124 -14.04 -3.97 -6.62
N TYR A 125 -13.00 -4.80 -6.66
CA TYR A 125 -12.27 -5.25 -5.47
C TYR A 125 -11.81 -4.05 -4.61
N CYS A 126 -11.19 -3.04 -5.21
CA CYS A 126 -10.70 -1.87 -4.49
C CYS A 126 -11.82 -1.10 -3.81
N ARG A 127 -12.96 -0.92 -4.49
CA ARG A 127 -14.14 -0.26 -3.93
C ARG A 127 -14.69 -1.03 -2.74
N LEU A 128 -14.88 -2.35 -2.88
CA LEU A 128 -15.36 -3.22 -1.80
C LEU A 128 -14.38 -3.23 -0.62
N TRP A 129 -13.08 -3.25 -0.89
CA TRP A 129 -12.04 -3.24 0.14
C TRP A 129 -12.08 -1.98 0.99
N VAL A 130 -12.14 -0.81 0.34
CA VAL A 130 -12.21 0.48 1.03
C VAL A 130 -13.58 0.69 1.69
N PHE A 131 -14.67 0.21 1.08
CA PHE A 131 -16.01 0.27 1.67
C PHE A 131 -16.17 -0.64 2.89
N GLY A 132 -15.55 -1.82 2.89
CA GLY A 132 -15.54 -2.76 4.02
C GLY A 132 -14.63 -2.35 5.17
N TYR A 133 -13.87 -1.26 5.04
CA TYR A 133 -12.98 -0.73 6.07
C TYR A 133 -13.66 -0.47 7.42
N PRO A 134 -14.81 0.24 7.54
CA PRO A 134 -15.51 0.44 8.81
C PRO A 134 -15.90 -0.88 9.50
N ILE A 135 -16.40 -1.86 8.73
CA ILE A 135 -16.80 -3.17 9.27
C ILE A 135 -15.59 -3.90 9.85
N ARG A 136 -14.49 -3.92 9.10
CA ARG A 136 -13.23 -4.52 9.55
C ARG A 136 -12.65 -3.84 10.78
N ARG A 137 -12.81 -2.52 10.91
CA ARG A 137 -12.39 -1.76 12.10
C ARG A 137 -13.12 -2.25 13.34
N ILE A 138 -14.43 -2.49 13.22
CA ILE A 138 -15.26 -3.01 14.31
C ILE A 138 -14.83 -4.43 14.67
N TYR A 139 -14.70 -5.32 13.68
CA TYR A 139 -14.29 -6.70 13.88
C TYR A 139 -12.93 -6.83 14.60
N LEU A 140 -11.90 -6.11 14.14
CA LEU A 140 -10.59 -6.19 14.79
C LEU A 140 -10.55 -5.54 16.16
N ARG A 141 -11.33 -4.47 16.40
CA ARG A 141 -11.49 -3.92 17.75
C ARG A 141 -12.15 -4.93 18.70
N ALA A 142 -13.20 -5.61 18.25
CA ALA A 142 -13.83 -6.68 19.00
C ALA A 142 -12.81 -7.79 19.33
N LYS A 143 -12.03 -8.23 18.33
CA LYS A 143 -10.97 -9.23 18.53
C LYS A 143 -9.92 -8.77 19.57
N GLN A 144 -9.48 -7.51 19.52
CA GLN A 144 -8.52 -6.98 20.50
C GLN A 144 -9.09 -6.95 21.92
N LEU A 145 -10.38 -6.63 22.06
CA LEU A 145 -11.07 -6.67 23.35
C LEU A 145 -11.19 -8.11 23.86
N CYS A 146 -11.53 -9.07 22.99
CA CYS A 146 -11.56 -10.50 23.35
C CYS A 146 -10.20 -10.99 23.82
N VAL A 147 -9.11 -10.71 23.08
CA VAL A 147 -7.76 -11.12 23.48
C VAL A 147 -7.33 -10.48 24.81
N LYS A 148 -7.70 -9.21 25.05
CA LYS A 148 -7.45 -8.57 26.35
C LYS A 148 -8.26 -9.22 27.47
N ALA A 149 -9.52 -9.56 27.22
CA ALA A 149 -10.38 -10.24 28.19
C ALA A 149 -9.86 -11.64 28.52
N GLU A 150 -9.43 -12.42 27.51
CA GLU A 150 -8.81 -13.73 27.69
C GLU A 150 -7.54 -13.65 28.53
N ARG A 151 -6.68 -12.66 28.31
CA ARG A 151 -5.48 -12.42 29.13
C ARG A 151 -5.84 -12.07 30.58
N PHE A 152 -6.80 -11.17 30.79
CA PHE A 152 -7.25 -10.78 32.13
C PHE A 152 -7.90 -11.94 32.90
N LEU A 153 -8.65 -12.81 32.22
CA LEU A 153 -9.24 -14.01 32.81
C LEU A 153 -8.18 -15.10 33.09
N GLY A 154 -7.13 -15.18 32.26
CA GLY A 154 -5.98 -16.06 32.48
C GLY A 154 -5.15 -15.66 33.70
N ASP A 155 -4.86 -14.36 33.86
CA ASP A 155 -4.10 -13.85 35.00
C ASP A 155 -4.83 -14.09 36.33
N LYS A 156 -6.15 -13.86 36.39
CA LYS A 156 -6.97 -14.14 37.59
C LYS A 156 -7.03 -15.62 38.00
N LYS A 157 -6.76 -16.55 37.07
CA LYS A 157 -6.80 -18.00 37.34
C LYS A 157 -5.47 -18.53 37.87
N ASN A 158 -4.38 -17.76 37.75
CA ASN A 158 -3.05 -18.09 38.28
C ASN A 158 -2.77 -17.47 39.66
N GLU A 159 -3.66 -16.59 40.17
CA GLU A 159 -3.54 -15.93 41.48
C GLU A 159 -4.36 -16.60 42.60
N GLY A 160 -5.08 -17.70 42.33
CA GLY A 160 -5.87 -18.46 43.31
C GLY A 160 -5.51 -19.93 43.32
#